data_AF-A0A6J5W7R3-F1
#
_entry.id   AF-A0A6J5W7R3-F1
#
_cell.length_a   1.000
_cell.length_b   1.000
_cell.length_c   1.000
_cell.angle_alpha   90.00
_cell.angle_beta   90.00
_cell.angle_gamma   90.00
#
_symmetry.space_group_name_H-M   'P 1'
#
loop_
_entity.id
_entity.type
_entity.pdbx_description
1 polymer ?
#
loop_
_entity_poly.entity_id
_entity_poly.type
_entity_poly.pdbx_seq_one_letter_code
_entity_poly.pdbx_strand_id
1 'polypeptide(L)'
;MESNSLVDLGFSGQCFTWEKNCGDNMIVRERLDRALGNADWIVRWPNTQVAHGLRLGSDHCPLIINNNPTVCKAKKLFRFEAK
;
A
#
# COMPACT_ATOMS: atom_id res chain seq x y z
N MET A 1 17.56 -15.30 -1.87
CA MET A 1 16.35 -15.10 -1.05
C MET A 1 16.82 -14.59 0.28
N GLU A 2 16.35 -13.41 0.68
CA GLU A 2 16.78 -12.76 1.93
C GLU A 2 16.47 -13.69 3.11
N SER A 3 17.47 -13.98 3.92
CA SER A 3 17.44 -14.91 5.06
C SER A 3 16.72 -14.33 6.30
N ASN A 4 15.85 -13.36 6.08
CA ASN A 4 15.05 -12.71 7.11
C ASN A 4 13.60 -13.04 6.76
N SER A 5 12.89 -13.72 7.64
CA SER A 5 11.52 -14.23 7.44
C SER A 5 10.45 -13.12 7.37
N LEU A 6 10.74 -12.08 6.58
CA LEU A 6 9.94 -10.90 6.33
C LEU A 6 9.30 -11.04 4.95
N VAL A 7 8.05 -10.62 4.85
CA VAL A 7 7.31 -10.55 3.60
C VAL A 7 6.83 -9.12 3.38
N ASP A 8 6.73 -8.73 2.11
CA ASP A 8 6.09 -7.47 1.74
C ASP A 8 4.59 -7.55 2.07
N LEU A 9 4.11 -6.57 2.84
CA LEU A 9 2.71 -6.51 3.27
C LEU A 9 1.76 -6.04 2.15
N GLY A 10 2.29 -5.77 0.96
CA GLY A 10 1.56 -5.16 -0.14
C GLY A 10 1.25 -3.69 0.14
N PHE A 11 0.60 -3.04 -0.83
CA PHE A 11 0.06 -1.69 -0.67
C PHE A 11 -1.11 -1.46 -1.63
N SER A 12 -1.83 -0.36 -1.42
CA SER A 12 -2.89 0.16 -2.27
C SER A 12 -2.65 1.64 -2.58
N GLY A 13 -3.18 2.11 -3.72
CA GLY A 13 -2.99 3.49 -4.18
C GLY A 13 -1.89 3.65 -5.24
N GLN A 14 -1.21 4.80 -5.26
CA GLN A 14 -0.18 5.11 -6.25
C GLN A 14 0.98 4.10 -6.18
N CYS A 15 1.55 3.71 -7.32
CA CYS A 15 2.63 2.70 -7.33
C CYS A 15 3.99 3.21 -6.85
N PHE A 16 4.17 4.52 -6.72
CA PHE A 16 5.46 5.16 -6.46
C PHE A 16 5.46 5.82 -5.09
N THR A 17 6.59 5.71 -4.39
CA THR A 17 6.79 6.35 -3.07
C THR A 17 7.80 7.47 -3.16
N TRP A 18 8.50 7.61 -4.27
CA TRP A 18 9.48 8.66 -4.50
C TRP A 18 9.35 9.24 -5.91
N GLU A 19 9.57 10.55 -6.02
CA GLU A 19 9.58 11.26 -7.29
C GLU A 19 10.66 12.34 -7.31
N LYS A 20 11.49 12.33 -8.35
CA LYS A 20 12.44 13.40 -8.63
C LYS A 20 12.11 14.08 -9.94
N ASN A 21 12.05 15.41 -9.88
CA ASN A 21 12.01 16.24 -11.06
C ASN A 21 13.45 16.44 -11.58
N CYS A 22 13.71 16.04 -12.82
CA CYS A 22 15.03 16.12 -13.44
C CYS A 22 15.21 17.36 -14.33
N GLY A 23 14.20 18.24 -14.41
CA GLY A 23 14.17 19.34 -15.39
C GLY A 23 13.63 18.88 -16.74
N ASP A 24 13.48 19.81 -17.69
CA ASP A 24 13.11 19.55 -19.09
C ASP A 24 11.89 18.63 -19.29
N ASN A 25 10.84 18.83 -18.46
CA ASN A 25 9.64 17.99 -18.42
C ASN A 25 9.88 16.49 -18.12
N MET A 26 11.04 16.14 -17.57
CA MET A 26 11.39 14.79 -17.18
C MET A 26 11.18 14.58 -15.68
N ILE A 27 10.37 13.57 -15.35
CA ILE A 27 10.09 13.15 -13.98
C ILE A 27 10.45 11.67 -13.86
N VAL A 28 11.29 11.34 -12.88
CA VAL A 28 11.60 9.96 -12.50
C VAL A 28 10.78 9.60 -11.27
N ARG A 29 10.12 8.44 -11.29
CA ARG A 29 9.33 7.91 -10.18
C ARG A 29 9.78 6.50 -9.86
N GLU A 30 9.98 6.23 -8.58
CA GLU A 30 10.39 4.93 -8.08
C GLU A 30 9.60 4.55 -6.83
N ARG A 31 9.60 3.25 -6.51
CA ARG A 31 9.07 2.73 -5.26
C ARG A 31 10.23 2.28 -4.39
N LEU A 32 10.67 3.17 -3.51
CA LEU A 32 11.83 2.97 -2.64
C LEU A 32 11.42 2.48 -1.25
N ASP A 33 10.19 2.78 -0.85
CA ASP A 33 9.67 2.49 0.48
C ASP A 33 8.79 1.25 0.45
N ARG A 34 8.96 0.35 1.43
CA ARG A 34 8.19 -0.89 1.57
C ARG A 34 7.82 -1.13 3.03
N ALA A 35 6.61 -1.64 3.25
CA ALA A 35 6.18 -2.14 4.55
C ALA A 35 6.39 -3.66 4.58
N LEU A 36 7.26 -4.13 5.48
CA LEU A 36 7.57 -5.54 5.64
C LEU A 36 7.05 -6.05 6.99
N GLY A 37 6.54 -7.28 7.01
CA GLY A 37 6.08 -7.94 8.23
C GLY A 37 6.63 -9.35 8.35
N ASN A 38 6.88 -9.79 9.58
CA ASN A 38 7.20 -11.18 9.87
C ASN A 38 5.93 -12.01 10.08
N ALA A 39 6.09 -13.33 10.30
CA ALA A 39 4.98 -14.23 10.57
C ALA A 39 4.08 -13.74 11.74
N ASP A 40 4.66 -13.27 12.83
CA ASP A 40 3.91 -12.78 14.00
C ASP A 40 3.03 -11.57 13.66
N TRP A 41 3.53 -10.63 12.82
CA TRP A 41 2.75 -9.49 12.35
C TRP A 41 1.54 -9.95 11.54
N ILE A 42 1.75 -10.84 10.58
CA ILE A 42 0.69 -11.33 9.69
C ILE A 42 -0.40 -12.04 10.50
N VAL A 43 0.00 -12.85 11.48
CA VAL A 43 -0.94 -13.58 12.35
C VAL A 43 -1.72 -12.61 13.24
N ARG A 44 -1.06 -11.58 13.79
CA ARG A 44 -1.71 -10.63 14.71
C ARG A 44 -2.60 -9.63 13.98
N TRP A 45 -2.24 -9.22 12.77
CA TRP A 45 -2.96 -8.22 11.97
C TRP A 45 -3.18 -8.71 10.53
N PRO A 46 -4.00 -9.75 10.34
CA PRO A 46 -4.21 -10.39 9.03
C PRO A 46 -4.88 -9.47 8.01
N ASN A 47 -5.56 -8.42 8.49
CA ASN A 47 -6.23 -7.43 7.65
C ASN A 47 -5.41 -6.14 7.51
N THR A 48 -4.08 -6.18 7.74
CA THR A 48 -3.24 -4.99 7.56
C THR A 48 -3.43 -4.42 6.16
N GLN A 49 -3.69 -3.12 6.08
CA GLN A 49 -3.71 -2.36 4.84
C GLN A 49 -2.57 -1.36 4.85
N VAL A 50 -1.86 -1.29 3.74
CA VAL A 50 -0.84 -0.27 3.52
C VAL A 50 -1.31 0.61 2.37
N ALA A 51 -1.19 1.92 2.53
CA ALA A 51 -1.52 2.89 1.49
C ALA A 51 -0.41 3.93 1.35
N HIS A 52 -0.21 4.44 0.15
CA HIS A 52 0.67 5.58 -0.06
C HIS A 52 -0.13 6.86 0.18
N GLY A 53 0.31 7.66 1.16
CA GLY A 53 -0.28 8.94 1.48
C GLY A 53 0.09 10.03 0.48
N LEU A 54 -0.48 11.22 0.68
CA LEU A 54 -0.22 12.36 -0.18
C LEU A 54 1.21 12.88 0.02
N ARG A 55 1.91 13.11 -1.10
CA ARG A 55 3.21 13.77 -1.10
C ARG A 55 3.05 15.27 -0.89
N LEU A 56 3.45 15.76 0.28
CA LEU A 56 3.38 17.17 0.64
C LEU A 56 4.75 17.64 1.14
N GLY A 57 5.40 18.49 0.35
CA GLY A 57 6.66 19.13 0.74
C GLY A 57 7.89 18.20 0.84
N SER A 58 7.78 16.97 0.36
CA SER A 58 8.86 15.98 0.27
C SER A 58 8.90 15.36 -1.13
N ASP A 59 10.04 14.84 -1.56
CA ASP A 59 10.15 13.97 -2.73
C ASP A 59 9.65 12.54 -2.44
N HIS A 60 9.43 12.20 -1.15
CA HIS A 60 8.80 10.94 -0.71
C HIS A 60 7.31 11.08 -0.35
N CYS A 61 6.53 10.05 -0.70
CA CYS A 61 5.17 9.82 -0.21
C CYS A 61 5.23 8.97 1.08
N PRO A 62 4.48 9.31 2.15
CA PRO A 62 4.46 8.50 3.36
C PRO A 62 3.75 7.16 3.14
N LEU A 63 4.23 6.10 3.80
CA LEU A 63 3.50 4.84 3.93
C LEU A 63 2.57 4.91 5.15
N ILE A 64 1.27 4.71 4.90
CA ILE A 64 0.25 4.66 5.94
C ILE A 64 -0.12 3.20 6.18
N ILE A 65 0.16 2.69 7.38
CA ILE A 65 -0.17 1.32 7.78
C ILE A 65 -1.38 1.37 8.70
N ASN A 66 -2.45 0.67 8.31
CA ASN A 66 -3.63 0.45 9.12
C ASN A 66 -3.76 -1.04 9.44
N ASN A 67 -3.50 -1.40 10.69
CA ASN A 67 -3.52 -2.78 11.17
C ASN A 67 -4.91 -3.23 11.68
N ASN A 68 -5.89 -2.33 11.73
CA ASN A 68 -7.27 -2.63 12.10
C ASN A 68 -8.26 -1.80 11.25
N PRO A 69 -8.32 -2.05 9.93
CA PRO A 69 -9.20 -1.27 9.06
C PRO A 69 -10.66 -1.56 9.36
N THR A 70 -11.46 -0.50 9.45
CA THR A 70 -12.92 -0.60 9.48
C THR A 70 -13.40 -1.13 8.13
N VAL A 71 -13.80 -2.40 8.08
CA VAL A 71 -14.37 -2.99 6.88
C VAL A 71 -15.84 -2.55 6.77
N CYS A 72 -16.09 -1.46 6.06
CA CYS A 72 -17.44 -1.12 5.60
C CYS A 72 -17.86 -2.17 4.56
N LYS A 73 -18.50 -3.25 5.01
CA LYS A 73 -19.12 -4.21 4.10
C LYS A 73 -20.21 -3.48 3.33
N ALA A 74 -19.92 -3.05 2.11
CA ALA A 74 -20.96 -2.61 1.19
C ALA A 74 -22.02 -3.72 1.14
N LYS A 75 -23.28 -3.37 1.38
CA LYS A 75 -24.39 -4.34 1.24
C LYS A 75 -24.37 -4.78 -0.22
N LYS A 76 -23.88 -6.00 -0.46
CA LYS A 76 -23.85 -6.58 -1.81
C LYS A 76 -25.30 -6.67 -2.27
N LEU A 77 -25.69 -5.83 -3.22
CA LEU A 77 -27.03 -5.88 -3.79
C LEU A 77 -27.16 -7.22 -4.49
N PHE A 78 -28.08 -8.05 -4.02
CA PHE A 78 -28.43 -9.29 -4.69
C PHE A 78 -28.92 -8.95 -6.11
N ARG A 79 -28.28 -9.53 -7.11
CA ARG A 79 -28.69 -9.41 -8.51
C ARG A 79 -28.97 -10.81 -9.04
N PHE A 80 -30.20 -11.02 -9.50
CA PHE A 80 -30.63 -12.24 -10.17
C PHE A 80 -30.70 -11.96 -11.67
N GLU A 81 -30.15 -12.85 -12.49
CA GLU A 81 -30.41 -12.89 -13.93
C GLU A 81 -31.52 -13.89 -14.19
N ALA A 82 -32.65 -13.41 -14.70
CA ALA A 82 -33.71 -14.26 -15.23
C ALA A 82 -33.39 -14.58 -16.69
N LYS A 83 -33.53 -15.85 -17.08
CA LYS A 83 -33.51 -16.30 -18.48
C LYS A 83 -34.87 -16.09 -19.14
#